data_AF-A0A969AX63-F1
#
_entry.id   AF-A0A969AX63-F1
#
_cell.length_a   1.000
_cell.length_b   1.000
_cell.length_c   1.000
_cell.angle_alpha   90.00
_cell.angle_beta   90.00
_cell.angle_gamma   90.00
#
_symmetry.space_group_name_H-M   'P 1'
#
loop_
_entity.id
_entity.type
_entity.pdbx_description
1 polymer ?
#
loop_
_entity_poly.entity_id
_entity_poly.type
_entity_poly.pdbx_seq_one_letter_code
_entity_poly.pdbx_strand_id
1 'polypeptide(L)'
;MKNHFHLMVRMKGEPELIDLFASMGKDLTGFQNLSGLVSHQYSRLFNAYAKSFNLKYDRIGGLFNRPVKRKQITSDAYFTQCIVYIHRNPVHHGFVDSLEDWDQSSYLGIVNDNDPIVPVAEVLSWFGGKDKFIESHKSPGRFKSVFD
;
A
#
# COMPACT_ATOMS: atom_id res chain seq x y z
N MET A 1 6.03 1.83 -11.08
CA MET A 1 7.42 1.44 -11.42
C MET A 1 7.38 0.23 -12.33
N LYS A 2 8.47 -0.03 -13.07
CA LYS A 2 8.51 -1.08 -14.11
C LYS A 2 8.24 -2.52 -13.62
N ASN A 3 8.69 -2.89 -12.41
CA ASN A 3 8.66 -4.29 -11.96
C ASN A 3 8.31 -4.49 -10.47
N HIS A 4 7.94 -3.43 -9.76
CA HIS A 4 7.53 -3.49 -8.36
C HIS A 4 6.53 -2.37 -8.02
N PHE A 5 5.93 -2.45 -6.83
CA PHE A 5 5.00 -1.48 -6.28
C PHE A 5 5.25 -1.33 -4.78
N HIS A 6 4.89 -0.17 -4.22
CA HIS A 6 4.88 0.06 -2.78
C HIS A 6 3.43 0.30 -2.34
N LEU A 7 3.04 -0.35 -1.25
CA LEU A 7 1.72 -0.16 -0.62
C LEU A 7 1.93 0.15 0.86
N MET A 8 1.14 1.08 1.36
CA MET A 8 0.94 1.25 2.79
C MET A 8 -0.42 0.67 3.15
N VAL A 9 -0.47 -0.21 4.14
CA VAL A 9 -1.71 -0.87 4.57
C VAL A 9 -1.87 -0.70 6.08
N ARG A 10 -3.04 -0.24 6.50
CA ARG A 10 -3.47 -0.27 7.90
C ARG A 10 -4.29 -1.53 8.14
N MET A 11 -3.90 -2.32 9.14
CA MET A 11 -4.69 -3.46 9.60
C MET A 11 -5.62 -3.01 10.73
N LYS A 12 -6.79 -3.67 10.81
CA LYS A 12 -7.66 -3.58 11.99
C LYS A 12 -6.93 -4.07 13.25
N GLY A 13 -7.38 -3.61 14.42
CA GLY A 13 -6.84 -4.09 15.70
C GLY A 13 -7.08 -5.58 15.89
N GLU A 14 -6.31 -6.24 16.76
CA GLU A 14 -6.46 -7.68 16.98
C GLU A 14 -7.88 -8.10 17.39
N PRO A 15 -8.58 -7.41 18.32
CA PRO A 15 -9.96 -7.78 18.68
C PRO A 15 -10.90 -7.70 17.47
N GLU A 16 -10.83 -6.60 16.71
CA GLU A 16 -11.64 -6.41 15.51
C GLU A 16 -11.36 -7.46 14.43
N LEU A 17 -10.09 -7.90 14.30
CA LEU A 17 -9.72 -8.96 13.35
C LEU A 17 -10.28 -10.31 13.76
N ILE A 18 -10.25 -10.64 15.06
CA ILE A 18 -10.82 -11.87 15.60
C ILE A 18 -12.33 -11.89 15.31
N ASP A 19 -13.03 -10.82 15.63
CA ASP A 19 -14.47 -10.70 15.38
C ASP A 19 -14.80 -10.79 13.89
N LEU A 20 -14.00 -10.10 13.05
CA LEU A 20 -14.15 -10.17 11.60
C LEU A 20 -13.99 -11.61 11.10
N PHE A 21 -12.94 -12.33 11.49
CA PHE A 21 -12.74 -13.69 11.03
C PHE A 21 -13.84 -14.63 11.53
N ALA A 22 -14.26 -14.51 12.79
CA ALA A 22 -15.37 -15.28 13.34
C ALA A 22 -16.67 -15.06 12.54
N SER A 23 -16.97 -13.79 12.17
CA SER A 23 -18.13 -13.46 11.33
C SER A 23 -18.07 -14.08 9.93
N MET A 24 -16.87 -14.38 9.43
CA MET A 24 -16.64 -15.08 8.17
C MET A 24 -16.61 -16.61 8.30
N GLY A 25 -16.92 -17.16 9.49
CA GLY A 25 -16.80 -18.59 9.78
C GLY A 25 -15.36 -19.08 9.74
N LYS A 26 -14.39 -18.20 10.01
CA LYS A 26 -12.96 -18.51 10.04
C LYS A 26 -12.43 -18.38 11.46
N ASP A 27 -11.49 -19.26 11.80
CA ASP A 27 -10.75 -19.23 13.05
C ASP A 27 -9.26 -19.49 12.78
N LEU A 28 -8.51 -19.81 13.83
CA LEU A 28 -7.09 -20.13 13.73
C LEU A 28 -6.82 -21.58 13.29
N THR A 29 -7.82 -22.36 12.89
CA THR A 29 -7.62 -23.74 12.46
C THR A 29 -6.67 -23.78 11.26
N GLY A 30 -5.57 -24.53 11.39
CA GLY A 30 -4.50 -24.60 10.39
C GLY A 30 -3.48 -23.46 10.45
N PHE A 31 -3.57 -22.55 11.42
CA PHE A 31 -2.62 -21.45 11.64
C PHE A 31 -2.07 -21.47 13.07
N GLN A 32 -0.79 -21.12 13.23
CA GLN A 32 -0.16 -21.05 14.57
C GLN A 32 -0.68 -19.88 15.42
N ASN A 33 -1.08 -18.78 14.77
CA ASN A 33 -1.53 -17.55 15.40
C ASN A 33 -2.24 -16.64 14.37
N LEU A 34 -2.80 -15.52 14.84
CA LEU A 34 -3.48 -14.52 14.01
C LEU A 34 -2.59 -13.96 12.90
N SER A 35 -1.29 -13.77 13.16
CA SER A 35 -0.33 -13.29 12.15
C SER A 35 -0.20 -14.28 10.98
N GLY A 36 -0.23 -15.59 11.26
CA GLY A 36 -0.27 -16.64 10.23
C GLY A 36 -1.54 -16.56 9.37
N LEU A 37 -2.71 -16.41 10.01
CA LEU A 37 -3.99 -16.26 9.32
C LEU A 37 -4.02 -14.98 8.44
N VAL A 38 -3.58 -13.83 8.98
CA VAL A 38 -3.47 -12.57 8.23
C VAL A 38 -2.50 -12.71 7.05
N SER A 39 -1.33 -13.31 7.26
CA SER A 39 -0.35 -13.56 6.20
C SER A 39 -0.92 -14.42 5.07
N HIS A 40 -1.77 -15.39 5.42
CA HIS A 40 -2.47 -16.22 4.44
C HIS A 40 -3.48 -15.40 3.62
N GLN A 41 -4.16 -14.41 4.21
CA GLN A 41 -5.05 -13.51 3.47
C GLN A 41 -4.29 -12.65 2.43
N TYR A 42 -3.09 -12.16 2.77
CA TYR A 42 -2.20 -11.52 1.78
C TYR A 42 -1.81 -12.49 0.66
N SER A 43 -1.48 -13.74 0.99
CA SER A 43 -1.17 -14.76 -0.02
C SER A 43 -2.34 -14.96 -1.00
N ARG A 44 -3.57 -15.02 -0.49
CA ARG A 44 -4.78 -15.13 -1.32
C ARG A 44 -4.94 -13.95 -2.28
N LEU A 45 -4.72 -12.72 -1.81
CA LEU A 45 -4.77 -11.51 -2.64
C LEU A 45 -3.77 -11.59 -3.80
N PHE A 46 -2.49 -11.86 -3.50
CA PHE A 46 -1.45 -11.96 -4.54
C PHE A 46 -1.71 -13.13 -5.49
N ASN A 47 -2.14 -14.28 -4.99
CA ASN A 47 -2.44 -15.44 -5.84
C ASN A 47 -3.64 -15.17 -6.77
N ALA A 48 -4.67 -14.47 -6.29
CA ALA A 48 -5.82 -14.09 -7.12
C ALA A 48 -5.40 -13.16 -8.26
N TYR A 49 -4.62 -12.12 -7.96
CA TYR A 49 -4.08 -11.22 -8.99
C TYR A 49 -3.17 -11.96 -9.97
N ALA A 50 -2.23 -12.78 -9.48
CA ALA A 50 -1.31 -13.53 -10.33
C ALA A 50 -2.04 -14.47 -11.29
N LYS A 51 -3.08 -15.17 -10.81
CA LYS A 51 -3.94 -16.01 -11.66
C LYS A 51 -4.65 -15.19 -12.74
N SER A 52 -5.26 -14.07 -12.36
CA SER A 52 -5.96 -13.20 -13.32
C SER A 52 -5.01 -12.62 -14.37
N PHE A 53 -3.82 -12.20 -13.96
CA PHE A 53 -2.79 -11.67 -14.86
C PHE A 53 -2.29 -12.76 -15.82
N ASN A 54 -1.97 -13.94 -15.30
CA ASN A 54 -1.52 -15.07 -16.12
C ASN A 54 -2.57 -15.47 -17.16
N LEU A 55 -3.85 -15.51 -16.78
CA LEU A 55 -4.95 -15.77 -17.71
C LEU A 55 -5.07 -14.69 -18.79
N LYS A 56 -4.98 -13.40 -18.41
CA LYS A 56 -5.11 -12.27 -19.34
C LYS A 56 -4.00 -12.21 -20.39
N TYR A 57 -2.77 -12.61 -20.02
CA TYR A 57 -1.58 -12.49 -20.86
C TYR A 57 -1.03 -13.83 -21.34
N ASP A 58 -1.79 -14.91 -21.22
CA ASP A 58 -1.40 -16.29 -21.59
C ASP A 58 -0.02 -16.69 -21.06
N ARG A 59 0.22 -16.42 -19.77
CA ARG A 59 1.48 -16.73 -19.08
C ARG A 59 1.34 -17.94 -18.17
N ILE A 60 2.44 -18.67 -18.01
CA ILE A 60 2.58 -19.77 -17.05
C ILE A 60 3.68 -19.41 -16.03
N GLY A 61 3.47 -19.77 -14.76
CA GLY A 61 4.47 -19.62 -13.70
C GLY A 61 4.18 -18.48 -12.71
N GLY A 62 5.17 -18.17 -11.88
CA GLY A 62 5.08 -17.15 -10.84
C GLY A 62 5.12 -15.72 -11.41
N LEU A 63 4.36 -14.81 -10.78
CA LEU A 63 4.35 -13.39 -11.13
C LEU A 63 5.16 -12.51 -10.17
N PHE A 64 5.09 -12.80 -8.87
CA PHE A 64 5.72 -11.99 -7.83
C PHE A 64 7.00 -12.64 -7.29
N ASN A 65 8.01 -11.80 -7.05
CA ASN A 65 9.19 -12.20 -6.28
C ASN A 65 8.83 -12.48 -4.82
N ARG A 66 9.42 -13.52 -4.24
CA ARG A 66 9.20 -13.93 -2.85
C ARG A 66 10.51 -13.83 -2.05
N PRO A 67 10.47 -13.45 -0.76
CA PRO A 67 9.31 -12.99 0.00
C PRO A 67 8.95 -11.51 -0.26
N VAL A 68 7.71 -11.12 0.07
CA VAL A 68 7.29 -9.70 0.07
C VAL A 68 8.02 -8.97 1.19
N LYS A 69 8.73 -7.90 0.87
CA LYS A 69 9.34 -7.01 1.87
C LYS A 69 8.26 -6.22 2.60
N ARG A 70 8.32 -6.16 3.92
CA ARG A 70 7.40 -5.38 4.77
C ARG A 70 8.17 -4.72 5.91
N LYS A 71 7.79 -3.50 6.26
CA LYS A 71 8.38 -2.72 7.36
C LYS A 71 7.25 -2.08 8.15
N GLN A 72 7.28 -2.26 9.47
CA GLN A 72 6.28 -1.67 10.36
C GLN A 72 6.50 -0.16 10.44
N ILE A 73 5.41 0.60 10.39
CA ILE A 73 5.44 2.02 10.69
C ILE A 73 5.41 2.20 12.21
N THR A 74 6.43 2.86 12.76
CA THR A 74 6.64 2.99 14.22
C THR A 74 6.49 4.41 14.75
N SER A 75 6.27 5.40 13.88
CA SER A 75 6.05 6.80 14.29
C SER A 75 5.22 7.56 13.26
N ASP A 76 4.54 8.61 13.71
CA ASP A 76 3.71 9.48 12.87
C ASP A 76 4.54 10.23 11.82
N ALA A 77 5.76 10.65 12.19
CA ALA A 77 6.70 11.27 11.26
C ALA A 77 7.11 10.29 10.15
N TYR A 78 7.35 9.02 10.49
CA TYR A 78 7.68 7.99 9.50
C TYR A 78 6.47 7.66 8.63
N PHE A 79 5.28 7.69 9.21
CA PHE A 79 4.02 7.42 8.53
C PHE A 79 3.78 8.41 7.37
N THR A 80 3.79 9.72 7.63
CA THR A 80 3.57 10.74 6.58
C THR A 80 4.69 10.75 5.54
N GLN A 81 5.94 10.55 5.97
CA GLN A 81 7.09 10.43 5.06
C GLN A 81 6.96 9.24 4.11
N CYS A 82 6.45 8.10 4.58
CA CYS A 82 6.22 6.94 3.73
C CYS A 82 5.19 7.21 2.64
N ILE A 83 4.10 7.94 2.94
CA ILE A 83 3.09 8.32 1.94
C ILE A 83 3.75 9.18 0.84
N VAL A 84 4.50 10.21 1.24
CA VAL A 84 5.20 11.10 0.30
C VAL A 84 6.21 10.31 -0.54
N TYR A 85 6.95 9.38 0.07
CA TYR A 85 7.89 8.52 -0.65
C TYR A 85 7.19 7.67 -1.71
N ILE A 86 6.08 7.02 -1.37
CA ILE A 86 5.33 6.16 -2.30
C ILE A 86 4.88 6.95 -3.53
N HIS A 87 4.28 8.13 -3.31
CA HIS A 87 3.80 8.98 -4.40
C HIS A 87 4.93 9.54 -5.26
N ARG A 88 6.09 9.87 -4.65
CA ARG A 88 7.24 10.43 -5.37
C ARG A 88 8.12 9.42 -6.07
N ASN A 89 7.96 8.13 -5.77
CA ASN A 89 8.79 7.08 -6.33
C ASN A 89 8.83 7.08 -7.89
N PRO A 90 7.69 7.25 -8.61
CA PRO A 90 7.68 7.38 -10.07
C PRO A 90 8.60 8.50 -10.61
N VAL A 91 8.56 9.68 -9.98
CA VAL A 91 9.42 10.83 -10.34
C VAL A 91 10.88 10.54 -9.96
N HIS A 92 11.12 10.01 -8.76
CA HIS A 92 12.46 9.68 -8.28
C HIS A 92 13.21 8.70 -9.19
N HIS A 93 12.51 7.74 -9.78
CA HIS A 93 13.09 6.78 -10.72
C HIS A 93 12.97 7.20 -12.19
N GLY A 94 12.56 8.45 -12.47
CA GLY A 94 12.51 9.03 -13.81
C GLY A 94 11.47 8.38 -14.74
N PHE A 95 10.36 7.87 -14.18
CA PHE A 95 9.25 7.35 -14.99
C PHE A 95 8.35 8.46 -15.53
N VAL A 96 8.24 9.56 -14.78
CA VAL A 96 7.41 10.74 -15.07
C VAL A 96 8.10 11.99 -14.52
N ASP A 97 7.76 13.16 -15.08
CA ASP A 97 8.31 14.45 -14.63
C ASP A 97 7.51 15.01 -13.44
N SER A 98 6.21 14.75 -13.37
CA SER A 98 5.33 15.18 -12.28
C SER A 98 4.58 14.02 -11.63
N LEU A 99 4.10 14.22 -10.39
CA LEU A 99 3.32 13.21 -9.65
C LEU A 99 1.95 12.96 -10.29
N GLU A 100 1.39 14.00 -10.89
CA GLU A 100 0.12 14.04 -11.59
C GLU A 100 0.13 13.19 -12.87
N ASP A 101 1.32 12.94 -13.45
CA ASP A 101 1.46 12.16 -14.67
C ASP A 101 1.48 10.63 -14.41
N TRP A 102 1.40 10.21 -13.15
CA TRP A 102 1.43 8.80 -12.75
C TRP A 102 0.08 8.32 -12.21
N ASP A 103 -0.77 7.87 -13.13
CA ASP A 103 -2.11 7.33 -12.85
C ASP A 103 -2.11 6.08 -11.96
N GLN A 104 -0.98 5.39 -11.83
CA GLN A 104 -0.84 4.17 -11.03
C GLN A 104 -0.44 4.48 -9.58
N SER A 105 -0.98 5.58 -9.03
CA SER A 105 -0.84 5.96 -7.62
C SER A 105 -2.13 6.64 -7.12
N SER A 106 -2.30 6.66 -5.80
CA SER A 106 -3.42 7.35 -5.15
C SER A 106 -3.25 8.87 -5.04
N TYR A 107 -2.11 9.45 -5.47
CA TYR A 107 -1.84 10.88 -5.27
C TYR A 107 -2.91 11.75 -5.94
N LEU A 108 -3.18 11.51 -7.23
CA LEU A 108 -4.16 12.29 -7.97
C LEU A 108 -5.58 12.08 -7.43
N GLY A 109 -5.92 10.85 -7.02
CA GLY A 109 -7.21 10.54 -6.39
C GLY A 109 -7.42 11.27 -5.07
N ILE A 110 -6.37 11.36 -4.23
CA ILE A 110 -6.40 12.12 -2.97
C ILE A 110 -6.52 13.62 -3.24
N VAL A 111 -5.76 14.16 -4.21
CA VAL A 111 -5.82 15.59 -4.57
C VAL A 111 -7.20 15.94 -5.11
N ASN A 112 -7.81 15.07 -5.91
CA ASN A 112 -9.13 15.31 -6.51
C ASN A 112 -10.31 14.91 -5.62
N ASP A 113 -10.05 14.40 -4.41
CA ASP A 113 -11.07 13.92 -3.47
C ASP A 113 -11.99 12.84 -4.06
N ASN A 114 -11.41 11.91 -4.82
CA ASN A 114 -12.14 10.85 -5.51
C ASN A 114 -11.42 9.49 -5.56
N ASP A 115 -10.42 9.27 -4.69
CA ASP A 115 -9.77 7.97 -4.60
C ASP A 115 -10.76 6.90 -4.07
N PRO A 116 -10.93 5.76 -4.76
CA PRO A 116 -11.92 4.76 -4.40
C PRO A 116 -11.51 3.85 -3.23
N ILE A 117 -10.23 3.87 -2.84
CA ILE A 117 -9.66 2.95 -1.83
C ILE A 117 -9.22 3.74 -0.59
N VAL A 118 -8.67 4.93 -0.79
CA VAL A 118 -8.08 5.74 0.28
C VAL A 118 -9.16 6.56 1.00
N PRO A 119 -9.20 6.55 2.34
CA PRO A 119 -10.05 7.46 3.10
C PRO A 119 -9.52 8.90 3.02
N VAL A 120 -9.81 9.61 1.93
CA VAL A 120 -9.17 10.90 1.57
C VAL A 120 -9.22 11.92 2.71
N ALA A 121 -10.39 12.14 3.32
CA ALA A 121 -10.52 13.10 4.42
C ALA A 121 -9.61 12.78 5.61
N GLU A 122 -9.49 11.50 5.96
CA GLU A 122 -8.59 11.03 7.02
C GLU A 122 -7.14 11.29 6.64
N VAL A 123 -6.76 10.92 5.40
CA VAL A 123 -5.40 11.12 4.90
C VAL A 123 -5.00 12.59 4.90
N LEU A 124 -5.85 13.46 4.37
CA LEU A 124 -5.58 14.89 4.34
C LEU A 124 -5.46 15.48 5.76
N SER A 125 -6.25 14.99 6.71
CA SER A 125 -6.18 15.45 8.11
C SER A 125 -4.79 15.22 8.73
N TRP A 126 -4.11 14.12 8.39
CA TRP A 126 -2.77 13.80 8.89
C TRP A 126 -1.69 14.79 8.43
N PHE A 127 -1.93 15.48 7.32
CA PHE A 127 -1.02 16.51 6.80
C PHE A 127 -1.44 17.91 7.24
N GLY A 128 -2.58 18.08 7.92
CA GLY A 128 -3.15 19.39 8.23
C GLY A 128 -3.94 20.00 7.06
N GLY A 129 -4.45 19.17 6.15
CA GLY A 129 -5.31 19.56 5.03
C GLY A 129 -4.65 19.38 3.66
N LYS A 130 -5.45 19.61 2.60
CA LYS A 130 -5.06 19.43 1.19
C LYS A 130 -3.84 20.24 0.79
N ASP A 131 -3.78 21.51 1.17
CA ASP A 131 -2.67 22.38 0.77
C ASP A 131 -1.35 21.91 1.38
N LYS A 132 -1.37 21.49 2.65
CA LYS A 132 -0.20 20.94 3.34
C LYS A 132 0.20 19.56 2.83
N PHE A 133 -0.77 18.74 2.42
CA PHE A 133 -0.51 17.51 1.71
C PHE A 133 0.27 17.79 0.41
N ILE A 134 -0.24 18.67 -0.46
CA ILE A 134 0.42 19.02 -1.73
C ILE A 134 1.81 19.64 -1.48
N GLU A 135 1.92 20.56 -0.51
CA GLU A 135 3.19 21.18 -0.11
C GLU A 135 4.23 20.13 0.30
N SER A 136 3.84 19.16 1.13
CA SER A 136 4.71 18.07 1.60
C SER A 136 5.22 17.17 0.46
N HIS A 137 4.49 17.14 -0.66
CA HIS A 137 4.86 16.35 -1.85
C HIS A 137 5.79 17.09 -2.82
N LYS A 138 6.00 18.41 -2.67
CA LYS A 138 6.87 19.20 -3.56
C LYS A 138 8.35 18.87 -3.38
N SER A 139 8.80 18.68 -2.14
CA SER A 139 10.20 18.39 -1.84
C SER A 139 10.43 16.89 -1.67
N PRO A 140 11.56 16.35 -2.15
CA PRO A 140 11.97 15.03 -1.75
C PRO A 140 12.34 15.08 -0.27
N GLY A 141 11.49 14.50 0.58
CA GLY A 141 11.83 14.25 1.98
C GLY A 141 13.14 13.47 2.10
N ARG A 142 13.68 13.33 3.32
CA ARG A 142 14.87 12.50 3.57
C ARG A 142 14.54 11.02 3.36
N PHE A 143 14.55 10.57 2.10
CA PHE A 143 14.08 9.23 1.70
C PHE A 143 15.11 8.11 1.85
N LYS A 144 16.36 8.44 2.20
CA LYS A 144 17.54 7.56 2.15
C LYS A 144 17.47 6.27 2.99
N SER A 145 16.36 5.94 3.64
CA SER A 145 16.25 4.78 4.55
C SER A 145 14.86 4.14 4.65
N VAL A 146 13.88 4.55 3.81
CA VAL A 146 12.50 4.03 3.99
C VAL A 146 12.43 2.57 3.55
N PHE A 147 12.99 2.22 2.39
CA PHE A 147 12.93 0.86 1.81
C PHE A 147 14.20 0.36 1.09
N ASP A 148 15.28 1.16 1.10
CA ASP A 148 16.62 0.75 0.61
C ASP A 148 17.34 -0.15 1.63
#